data_AF-A0AAD3XRS5-F1
#
_entry.id   AF-A0AAD3XRS5-F1
#
_cell.length_a   1.000
_cell.length_b   1.000
_cell.length_c   1.000
_cell.angle_alpha   90.00
_cell.angle_beta   90.00
_cell.angle_gamma   90.00
#
_symmetry.space_group_name_H-M   'P 1'
#
loop_
_entity.id
_entity.type
_entity.pdbx_description
1 polymer ?
#
loop_
_entity_poly.entity_id
_entity_poly.type
_entity_poly.pdbx_seq_one_letter_code
_entity_poly.pdbx_strand_id
1 'polypeptide(L)'
;MALLVSNNFAEIKSNVFKRFSKDNVHNIVYSDSVERFHISAFLLFVLAQYLLEAEGRWFGNFLFNAILVYLCEMMIDIIKHSFIAKFNGIKPIAYSDFLEDLCKQTLNIQAEGGKKNLTFVPLAPACVVIRVLTPVYAAHLPGSPLPWRLLWAIVLAVLTFVMLASLKVLIGMGLEKHAAWYIKRCRKRKLHSD
;
A
#
# COMPACT_ATOMS: atom_id res chain seq x y z
N MET A 1 15.63 12.46 -11.67
CA MET A 1 14.56 12.58 -12.68
C MET A 1 14.95 11.96 -14.02
N ALA A 2 15.97 12.45 -14.73
CA ALA A 2 16.33 11.92 -16.06
C ALA A 2 16.65 10.41 -16.08
N LEU A 3 17.35 9.88 -15.06
CA LEU A 3 17.67 8.45 -14.96
C LEU A 3 16.44 7.55 -14.69
N LEU A 4 15.47 8.02 -13.88
CA LEU A 4 14.22 7.31 -13.64
C LEU A 4 13.35 7.30 -14.90
N VAL A 5 13.26 8.44 -15.59
CA VAL A 5 12.54 8.53 -16.87
C VAL A 5 13.20 7.64 -17.93
N SER A 6 14.54 7.59 -18.02
CA SER A 6 15.22 6.71 -18.98
C SER A 6 15.05 5.23 -18.65
N ASN A 7 15.02 4.87 -17.36
CA ASN A 7 14.80 3.49 -16.93
C ASN A 7 13.37 3.04 -17.24
N ASN A 8 12.38 3.87 -16.91
CA ASN A 8 10.97 3.63 -17.21
C ASN A 8 10.73 3.55 -18.73
N PHE A 9 11.43 4.35 -19.54
CA PHE A 9 11.32 4.32 -20.99
C PHE A 9 11.93 3.06 -21.61
N ALA A 10 13.07 2.58 -21.08
CA ALA A 10 13.66 1.31 -21.50
C ALA A 10 12.77 0.11 -21.14
N GLU A 11 12.14 0.15 -19.96
CA GLU A 11 11.22 -0.88 -19.50
C GLU A 11 9.94 -0.93 -20.35
N ILE A 12 9.33 0.24 -20.64
CA ILE A 12 8.18 0.37 -21.55
C ILE A 12 8.53 -0.22 -22.92
N LYS A 13 9.70 0.12 -23.47
CA LYS A 13 10.13 -0.38 -24.79
C LYS A 13 10.32 -1.89 -24.81
N SER A 14 10.84 -2.51 -23.75
CA SER A 14 11.02 -3.97 -23.72
C SER A 14 9.72 -4.75 -23.50
N ASN A 15 8.78 -4.19 -22.72
CA ASN A 15 7.51 -4.85 -22.40
C ASN A 15 6.46 -4.68 -23.52
N VAL A 16 6.51 -3.59 -24.30
CA VAL A 16 5.53 -3.33 -25.38
C VAL A 16 5.60 -4.35 -26.52
N PHE A 17 6.77 -4.91 -26.81
CA PHE A 17 6.94 -5.89 -27.92
C PHE A 17 6.77 -7.35 -27.49
N LYS A 18 6.57 -7.62 -26.20
CA LYS A 18 6.45 -8.98 -25.67
C LYS A 18 4.98 -9.36 -25.58
N ARG A 19 4.61 -10.49 -26.20
CA ARG A 19 3.26 -11.05 -26.13
C ARG A 19 3.07 -11.69 -24.75
N PHE A 20 2.18 -11.14 -23.93
CA PHE A 20 1.92 -11.63 -22.58
C PHE A 20 0.67 -12.53 -22.56
N SER A 21 0.77 -13.68 -21.88
CA SER A 21 -0.38 -14.52 -21.51
C SER A 21 -1.18 -13.86 -20.37
N LYS A 22 -2.45 -14.27 -20.16
CA LYS A 22 -3.34 -13.71 -19.11
C LYS A 22 -2.68 -13.76 -17.71
N ASP A 23 -1.96 -14.82 -17.40
CA ASP A 23 -1.27 -14.99 -16.11
C ASP A 23 -0.05 -14.07 -15.94
N ASN A 24 0.70 -13.81 -17.01
CA ASN A 24 1.83 -12.87 -16.95
C ASN A 24 1.36 -11.43 -16.70
N VAL A 25 0.20 -11.05 -17.23
CA VAL A 25 -0.40 -9.73 -16.99
C VAL A 25 -0.77 -9.58 -15.52
N HIS A 26 -1.37 -10.60 -14.90
CA HIS A 26 -1.71 -10.56 -13.48
C HIS A 26 -0.46 -10.41 -12.59
N ASN A 27 0.63 -11.10 -12.93
CA ASN A 27 1.90 -10.97 -12.21
C ASN A 27 2.52 -9.56 -12.33
N ILE A 28 2.44 -8.93 -13.51
CA ILE A 28 2.90 -7.55 -13.71
C ILE A 28 2.07 -6.58 -12.87
N VAL A 29 0.75 -6.68 -12.91
CA VAL A 29 -0.17 -5.83 -12.13
C VAL A 29 0.03 -6.02 -10.62
N TYR A 30 0.28 -7.26 -10.18
CA TYR A 30 0.60 -7.57 -8.79
C TYR A 30 1.91 -6.92 -8.36
N SER A 31 2.98 -7.06 -9.16
CA SER A 31 4.28 -6.45 -8.87
C SER A 31 4.20 -4.92 -8.79
N ASP A 32 3.51 -4.30 -9.74
CA ASP A 32 3.26 -2.84 -9.80
C ASP A 32 2.48 -2.34 -8.56
N SER A 33 1.46 -3.11 -8.14
CA SER A 33 0.70 -2.80 -6.92
C SER A 33 1.56 -2.86 -5.66
N VAL A 34 2.48 -3.82 -5.57
CA VAL A 34 3.43 -3.95 -4.44
C VAL A 34 4.42 -2.78 -4.43
N GLU A 35 4.96 -2.41 -5.59
CA GLU A 35 5.86 -1.27 -5.74
C GLU A 35 5.22 0.04 -5.27
N ARG A 36 3.98 0.32 -5.70
CA ARG A 36 3.24 1.50 -5.23
C ARG A 36 2.97 1.51 -3.73
N PHE A 37 2.70 0.33 -3.15
CA PHE A 37 2.54 0.22 -1.70
C PHE A 37 3.82 0.60 -0.97
N HIS A 38 4.98 0.16 -1.48
CA HIS A 38 6.28 0.55 -0.93
C HIS A 38 6.54 2.06 -1.04
N ILE A 39 6.26 2.67 -2.20
CA ILE A 39 6.40 4.12 -2.40
C ILE A 39 5.46 4.88 -1.45
N SER A 40 4.21 4.46 -1.31
CA SER A 40 3.24 5.06 -0.39
C SER A 40 3.71 4.97 1.07
N ALA A 41 4.22 3.82 1.49
CA ALA A 41 4.77 3.64 2.84
C ALA A 41 6.00 4.52 3.08
N PHE A 42 6.88 4.67 2.08
CA PHE A 42 8.04 5.57 2.17
C PHE A 42 7.62 7.05 2.27
N LEU A 43 6.64 7.49 1.49
CA LEU A 43 6.12 8.86 1.59
C LEU A 43 5.45 9.13 2.95
N LEU A 44 4.68 8.18 3.47
CA LEU A 44 4.11 8.26 4.83
C LEU A 44 5.20 8.35 5.90
N PHE A 45 6.30 7.60 5.73
CA PHE A 45 7.44 7.66 6.64
C PHE A 45 8.08 9.05 6.66
N VAL A 46 8.42 9.60 5.50
CA VAL A 46 9.03 10.94 5.42
C VAL A 46 8.06 12.00 5.96
N LEU A 47 6.76 11.85 5.70
CA LEU A 47 5.73 12.74 6.27
C LEU A 47 5.69 12.68 7.81
N ALA A 48 5.78 11.47 8.39
CA ALA A 48 5.77 11.29 9.84
C ALA A 48 7.03 11.87 10.51
N GLN A 49 8.21 11.66 9.91
CA GLN A 49 9.45 12.29 10.38
C GLN A 49 9.37 13.82 10.29
N TYR A 50 8.86 14.32 9.17
CA TYR A 50 8.68 15.75 8.96
C TYR A 50 7.75 16.37 10.01
N LEU A 51 6.65 15.71 10.37
CA LEU A 51 5.72 16.20 11.39
C LEU A 51 6.35 16.28 12.80
N LEU A 52 7.36 15.44 13.08
CA LEU A 52 8.06 15.41 14.36
C LEU A 52 9.20 16.44 14.44
N GLU A 53 9.86 16.75 13.33
CA GLU A 53 11.03 17.64 13.27
C GLU A 53 10.74 19.08 12.81
N ALA A 54 9.62 19.35 12.13
CA ALA A 54 9.42 20.63 11.45
C ALA A 54 8.59 21.66 12.24
N GLU A 55 9.22 22.81 12.54
CA GLU A 55 8.55 24.09 12.76
C GLU A 55 7.89 24.58 11.45
N GLY A 56 6.66 24.13 11.18
CA GLY A 56 5.55 24.73 10.41
C GLY A 56 5.72 25.39 9.03
N ARG A 57 6.88 26.00 8.69
CA ARG A 57 7.01 26.99 7.60
C ARG A 57 7.13 26.40 6.20
N TRP A 58 7.53 25.13 6.06
CA TRP A 58 7.78 24.48 4.76
C TRP A 58 6.89 23.24 4.49
N PHE A 59 5.93 22.95 5.39
CA PHE A 59 5.11 21.74 5.32
C PHE A 59 4.32 21.63 4.02
N GLY A 60 3.72 22.74 3.59
CA GLY A 60 2.94 22.80 2.36
C GLY A 60 3.79 22.46 1.12
N ASN A 61 5.01 22.97 1.05
CA ASN A 61 5.91 22.71 -0.08
C ASN A 61 6.37 21.25 -0.09
N PHE A 62 6.69 20.67 1.06
CA PHE A 62 7.05 19.25 1.14
C PHE A 62 5.88 18.36 0.72
N LEU A 63 4.69 18.60 1.26
CA LEU A 63 3.49 17.82 0.96
C LEU A 63 3.12 17.93 -0.53
N PHE A 64 3.22 19.12 -1.12
CA PHE A 64 2.99 19.33 -2.54
C PHE A 64 3.98 18.55 -3.41
N ASN A 65 5.28 18.58 -3.09
CA ASN A 65 6.29 17.80 -3.82
C ASN A 65 6.07 16.29 -3.66
N ALA A 66 5.73 15.82 -2.45
CA ALA A 66 5.43 14.41 -2.19
C ALA A 66 4.22 13.93 -3.00
N ILE A 67 3.14 14.72 -3.03
CA ILE A 67 1.95 14.43 -3.83
C ILE A 67 2.28 14.43 -5.32
N LEU A 68 3.04 15.42 -5.81
CA LEU A 68 3.44 15.47 -7.21
C LEU A 68 4.24 14.23 -7.63
N VAL A 69 5.21 13.79 -6.83
CA VAL A 69 5.99 12.58 -7.12
C VAL A 69 5.07 11.36 -7.19
N TYR A 70 4.14 11.23 -6.22
CA TYR A 70 3.18 10.13 -6.21
C TYR A 70 2.23 10.14 -7.43
N LEU A 71 1.74 11.32 -7.83
CA LEU A 71 0.87 11.47 -9.00
C LEU A 71 1.62 11.20 -10.31
N CYS A 72 2.86 11.64 -10.42
CA CYS A 72 3.71 11.34 -11.57
C CYS A 72 3.92 9.84 -11.73
N GLU A 73 4.23 9.14 -10.64
CA GLU A 73 4.39 7.68 -10.65
C GLU A 73 3.10 6.98 -11.09
N MET A 74 1.97 7.35 -10.49
CA MET A 74 0.65 6.83 -10.87
C MET A 74 0.34 7.05 -12.36
N MET A 75 0.68 8.22 -12.89
CA MET A 75 0.47 8.56 -14.30
C MET A 75 1.35 7.71 -15.22
N ILE A 76 2.63 7.50 -14.88
CA ILE A 76 3.56 6.66 -15.65
C ILE A 76 3.02 5.24 -15.76
N ASP A 77 2.53 4.68 -14.65
CA ASP A 77 2.03 3.32 -14.66
C ASP A 77 0.68 3.18 -15.38
N ILE A 78 -0.21 4.18 -15.28
CA ILE A 78 -1.45 4.21 -16.07
C ILE A 78 -1.10 4.16 -17.56
N ILE A 79 -0.09 4.92 -17.99
CA ILE A 79 0.39 4.92 -19.36
C ILE A 79 0.97 3.53 -19.72
N LYS A 80 1.83 2.96 -18.88
CA LYS A 80 2.41 1.62 -19.06
C LYS A 80 1.33 0.54 -19.23
N HIS A 81 0.36 0.47 -18.31
CA HIS A 81 -0.74 -0.49 -18.38
C HIS A 81 -1.65 -0.25 -19.58
N SER A 82 -1.89 1.00 -19.97
CA SER A 82 -2.69 1.33 -21.16
C SER A 82 -2.02 0.83 -22.44
N PHE A 83 -0.70 0.97 -22.54
CA PHE A 83 0.06 0.41 -23.67
C PHE A 83 0.06 -1.11 -23.66
N ILE A 84 0.36 -1.75 -22.53
CA ILE A 84 0.35 -3.23 -22.40
C ILE A 84 -1.03 -3.78 -22.77
N ALA A 85 -2.12 -3.15 -22.30
CA ALA A 85 -3.49 -3.54 -22.58
C ALA A 85 -3.84 -3.39 -24.07
N LYS A 86 -3.45 -2.28 -24.69
CA LYS A 86 -3.70 -2.00 -26.11
C LYS A 86 -2.94 -2.96 -27.02
N PHE A 87 -1.67 -3.24 -26.74
CA PHE A 87 -0.83 -4.11 -27.57
C PHE A 87 -1.16 -5.60 -27.40
N ASN A 88 -1.56 -6.04 -26.21
CA ASN A 88 -1.93 -7.44 -25.96
C ASN A 88 -3.44 -7.72 -26.14
N GLY A 89 -4.24 -6.72 -26.49
CA GLY A 89 -5.70 -6.88 -26.68
C GLY A 89 -6.43 -7.32 -25.40
N ILE A 90 -5.94 -6.92 -24.24
CA ILE A 90 -6.47 -7.34 -22.94
C ILE A 90 -7.80 -6.65 -22.72
N LYS A 91 -8.89 -7.42 -22.70
CA LYS A 91 -10.22 -6.89 -22.39
C LYS A 91 -10.23 -6.38 -20.94
N PRO A 92 -10.93 -5.26 -20.65
CA PRO A 92 -11.08 -4.73 -19.29
C PRO A 92 -11.71 -5.74 -18.32
N ILE A 93 -12.39 -6.77 -18.84
CA ILE A 93 -12.95 -7.88 -18.07
C ILE A 93 -11.88 -8.67 -17.30
N ALA A 94 -10.66 -8.79 -17.84
CA ALA A 94 -9.58 -9.52 -17.17
C ALA A 94 -9.17 -8.84 -15.84
N TYR A 95 -9.16 -7.50 -15.80
CA TYR A 95 -8.90 -6.76 -14.57
C TYR A 95 -10.04 -6.92 -13.55
N SER A 96 -11.30 -6.99 -14.00
CA SER A 96 -12.42 -7.26 -13.08
C SER A 96 -12.42 -8.69 -12.53
N ASP A 97 -12.00 -9.67 -13.33
CA ASP A 97 -11.82 -11.06 -12.85
C ASP A 97 -10.75 -11.09 -11.74
N PHE A 98 -9.60 -10.47 -11.99
CA PHE A 98 -8.52 -10.36 -11.00
C PHE A 98 -8.97 -9.66 -9.71
N LEU A 99 -9.71 -8.56 -9.82
CA LEU A 99 -10.21 -7.84 -8.65
C LEU A 99 -11.27 -8.65 -7.88
N GLU A 100 -12.10 -9.43 -8.59
CA GLU A 100 -13.05 -10.37 -7.99
C GLU A 100 -12.32 -11.47 -7.21
N ASP A 101 -11.25 -12.04 -7.78
CA ASP A 101 -10.43 -13.06 -7.13
C ASP A 101 -9.70 -12.52 -5.90
N LEU A 102 -9.15 -11.29 -5.97
CA LEU A 102 -8.57 -10.61 -4.81
C LEU A 102 -9.60 -10.37 -3.70
N CYS A 103 -10.82 -9.96 -4.07
CA CYS A 103 -11.91 -9.76 -3.09
C CYS A 103 -12.29 -11.08 -2.42
N LYS A 104 -12.38 -12.18 -3.18
CA LYS A 104 -12.67 -13.52 -2.62
C LYS A 104 -11.56 -13.99 -1.67
N GLN A 105 -10.30 -13.83 -2.07
CA GLN A 105 -9.16 -14.16 -1.22
C GLN A 105 -9.18 -13.35 0.08
N THR A 106 -9.44 -12.05 -0.01
CA THR A 106 -9.56 -11.17 1.16
C THR A 106 -10.64 -11.65 2.13
N LEU A 107 -11.84 -12.00 1.62
CA LEU A 107 -12.93 -12.51 2.45
C LEU A 107 -12.61 -13.88 3.08
N ASN A 108 -11.99 -14.79 2.31
CA ASN A 108 -11.61 -16.11 2.82
C ASN A 108 -10.53 -16.02 3.91
N ILE A 109 -9.51 -15.17 3.73
CA ILE A 109 -8.46 -14.95 4.73
C ILE A 109 -9.05 -14.43 6.05
N GLN A 110 -10.07 -13.58 5.96
CA GLN A 110 -10.76 -13.02 7.13
C GLN A 110 -11.67 -14.06 7.80
N ALA A 111 -12.35 -14.90 7.02
CA ALA A 111 -13.24 -15.96 7.50
C ALA A 111 -12.48 -17.13 8.16
N GLU A 112 -11.32 -17.51 7.63
CA GLU A 112 -10.46 -18.57 8.18
C GLU A 112 -9.55 -18.08 9.32
N GLY A 113 -10.08 -17.30 10.26
CA GLY A 113 -9.35 -16.65 11.36
C GLY A 113 -8.46 -17.52 12.27
N GLY A 114 -8.21 -18.81 11.98
CA GLY A 114 -7.43 -19.75 12.78
C GLY A 114 -6.12 -20.31 12.18
N LYS A 115 -5.78 -20.14 10.88
CA LYS A 115 -4.54 -20.73 10.33
C LYS A 115 -3.79 -19.77 9.40
N LYS A 116 -3.15 -18.77 10.00
CA LYS A 116 -2.23 -17.88 9.30
C LYS A 116 -0.87 -18.55 9.24
N ASN A 117 -0.57 -19.28 8.16
CA ASN A 117 0.81 -19.41 7.74
C ASN A 117 1.25 -18.00 7.33
N LEU A 118 1.89 -17.30 8.26
CA LEU A 118 2.50 -16.00 8.06
C LEU A 118 3.65 -16.18 7.07
N THR A 119 3.33 -16.19 5.78
CA THR A 119 4.34 -16.07 4.74
C THR A 119 4.91 -14.68 4.88
N PHE A 120 6.05 -14.63 5.58
CA PHE A 120 6.98 -13.52 5.73
C PHE A 120 6.36 -12.14 5.61
N VAL A 121 6.09 -11.58 6.79
CA VAL A 121 6.03 -10.15 7.09
C VAL A 121 6.95 -9.40 6.11
N PRO A 122 6.43 -8.44 5.33
CA PRO A 122 7.30 -7.64 4.49
C PRO A 122 8.21 -6.87 5.46
N LEU A 123 9.49 -7.22 5.44
CA LEU A 123 10.50 -6.73 6.38
C LEU A 123 10.57 -5.19 6.36
N ALA A 124 10.27 -4.61 5.19
CA ALA A 124 10.24 -3.18 4.96
C ALA A 124 9.18 -2.44 5.82
N PRO A 125 7.87 -2.73 5.76
CA PRO A 125 6.89 -2.08 6.63
C PRO A 125 7.11 -2.33 8.13
N ALA A 126 7.63 -3.50 8.54
CA ALA A 126 7.98 -3.72 9.95
C ALA A 126 9.15 -2.82 10.40
N CYS A 127 10.20 -2.71 9.59
CA CYS A 127 11.33 -1.80 9.83
C CYS A 127 10.89 -0.33 9.87
N VAL A 128 9.96 0.07 8.99
CA VAL A 128 9.37 1.41 8.96
C VAL A 128 8.63 1.70 10.27
N VAL A 129 7.76 0.79 10.74
CA VAL A 129 7.05 0.95 12.02
C VAL A 129 8.05 1.15 13.17
N ILE A 130 9.09 0.31 13.27
CA ILE A 130 10.12 0.45 14.31
C ILE A 130 10.81 1.82 14.25
N ARG A 131 11.19 2.28 13.05
CA ARG A 131 11.87 3.56 12.86
C ARG A 131 10.99 4.79 13.09
N VAL A 132 9.68 4.72 12.83
CA VAL A 132 8.74 5.82 13.14
C VAL A 132 8.49 5.90 14.63
N LEU A 133 8.32 4.76 15.31
CA LEU A 133 8.04 4.77 16.74
C LEU A 133 9.25 5.23 17.58
N THR A 134 10.48 4.91 17.15
CA THR A 134 11.72 5.26 17.88
C THR A 134 11.82 6.75 18.26
N PRO A 135 11.67 7.74 17.34
CA PRO A 135 11.70 9.17 17.68
C PRO A 135 10.48 9.63 18.49
N VAL A 136 9.30 9.04 18.27
CA VAL A 136 8.09 9.36 19.05
C VAL A 136 8.26 8.99 20.52
N TYR A 137 8.84 7.81 20.80
CA TYR A 137 9.23 7.41 22.14
C TYR A 137 10.32 8.33 22.70
N ALA A 138 11.35 8.65 21.92
CA ALA A 138 12.43 9.52 22.39
C ALA A 138 11.95 10.91 22.81
N ALA A 139 10.99 11.51 22.09
CA ALA A 139 10.44 12.84 22.38
C ALA A 139 9.50 12.87 23.61
N HIS A 140 8.80 11.76 23.89
CA HIS A 140 7.82 11.69 25.00
C HIS A 140 8.38 11.04 26.28
N LEU A 141 9.64 10.59 26.30
CA LEU A 141 10.26 10.06 27.52
C LEU A 141 10.88 11.22 28.33
N PRO A 142 10.29 11.64 29.47
CA PRO A 142 10.89 12.66 30.32
C PRO A 142 12.21 12.16 30.92
N GLY A 143 13.18 13.07 31.09
CA GLY A 143 14.47 12.86 31.75
C GLY A 143 14.36 12.58 33.26
N SER A 144 13.56 11.57 33.60
CA SER A 144 13.14 11.17 34.94
C SER A 144 13.90 9.91 35.40
N PRO A 145 13.93 9.58 36.70
CA PRO A 145 14.61 8.38 37.20
C PRO A 145 14.13 7.09 36.49
N LEU A 146 15.06 6.14 36.28
CA LEU A 146 14.89 4.88 35.53
C LEU A 146 13.52 4.17 35.70
N PRO A 147 12.96 3.97 36.91
CA PRO A 147 11.67 3.29 37.06
C PRO A 147 10.49 4.10 36.51
N TRP A 148 10.50 5.42 36.67
CA TRP A 148 9.45 6.30 36.15
C TRP A 148 9.48 6.36 34.61
N ARG A 149 10.70 6.38 34.05
CA ARG A 149 10.92 6.34 32.60
C ARG A 149 10.41 5.05 31.95
N LEU A 150 10.63 3.90 32.59
CA LEU A 150 10.11 2.60 32.12
C LEU A 150 8.58 2.54 32.19
N LEU A 151 7.97 3.09 33.24
CA LEU A 151 6.52 3.15 33.37
C LEU A 151 5.89 3.95 32.23
N TRP A 152 6.40 5.16 31.93
CA TRP A 152 5.92 5.97 30.80
C TRP A 152 6.16 5.31 29.44
N ALA A 153 7.28 4.61 29.25
CA ALA A 153 7.55 3.85 28.04
C ALA A 153 6.53 2.72 27.83
N ILE A 154 6.19 1.98 28.90
CA ILE A 154 5.16 0.93 28.86
C ILE A 154 3.79 1.52 28.54
N VAL A 155 3.41 2.64 29.16
CA VAL A 155 2.13 3.32 28.89
C VAL A 155 2.03 3.75 27.42
N LEU A 156 3.08 4.36 26.87
CA LEU A 156 3.14 4.74 25.45
C LEU A 156 3.11 3.51 24.53
N ALA A 157 3.74 2.40 24.93
CA ALA A 157 3.70 1.14 24.18
C ALA A 157 2.31 0.51 24.15
N VAL A 158 1.60 0.51 25.28
CA VAL A 158 0.22 0.03 25.32
C VAL A 158 -0.70 0.93 24.49
N LEU A 159 -0.55 2.25 24.58
CA LEU A 159 -1.37 3.20 23.83
C LEU A 159 -1.15 3.06 22.31
N THR A 160 0.11 2.97 21.87
CA THR A 160 0.43 2.75 20.45
C THR A 160 -0.06 1.38 19.96
N PHE A 161 0.06 0.33 20.78
CA PHE A 161 -0.50 -0.98 20.43
C PHE A 161 -2.02 -0.94 20.26
N VAL A 162 -2.75 -0.30 21.17
CA VAL A 162 -4.21 -0.16 21.09
C VAL A 162 -4.61 0.63 19.84
N MET A 163 -3.91 1.73 19.53
CA MET A 163 -4.11 2.51 18.29
C MET A 163 -3.88 1.66 17.03
N LEU A 164 -2.80 0.89 16.98
CA LEU A 164 -2.49 0.03 15.83
C LEU A 164 -3.49 -1.12 15.69
N ALA A 165 -3.93 -1.70 16.80
CA ALA A 165 -4.93 -2.76 16.82
C ALA A 165 -6.29 -2.25 16.34
N SER A 166 -6.74 -1.09 16.83
CA SER A 166 -8.00 -0.49 16.42
C SER A 166 -7.98 -0.09 14.94
N LEU A 167 -6.88 0.50 14.47
CA LEU A 167 -6.68 0.82 13.06
C LEU A 167 -6.70 -0.45 12.18
N LYS A 168 -6.02 -1.51 12.61
CA LYS A 168 -6.01 -2.81 11.90
C LYS A 168 -7.41 -3.41 11.79
N VAL A 169 -8.19 -3.36 12.87
CA VAL A 169 -9.58 -3.85 12.87
C VAL A 169 -10.45 -3.00 11.94
N LEU A 170 -10.34 -1.68 12.01
CA LEU A 170 -11.11 -0.75 11.17
C LEU A 170 -10.82 -0.96 9.68
N ILE A 171 -9.55 -1.08 9.31
CA ILE A 171 -9.14 -1.37 7.92
C ILE A 171 -9.67 -2.74 7.49
N GLY A 172 -9.59 -3.76 8.34
CA GLY A 172 -10.11 -5.09 8.06
C GLY A 172 -11.61 -5.09 7.76
N MET A 173 -12.41 -4.45 8.63
CA MET A 173 -13.85 -4.31 8.43
C MET A 173 -14.18 -3.49 7.18
N GLY A 174 -13.42 -2.44 6.91
CA GLY A 174 -13.57 -1.62 5.71
C GLY A 174 -13.31 -2.42 4.43
N LEU A 175 -12.24 -3.21 4.39
CA LEU A 175 -11.91 -4.08 3.27
C LEU A 175 -12.98 -5.14 3.06
N GLU A 176 -13.46 -5.78 4.12
CA GLU A 176 -14.50 -6.81 4.05
C GLU A 176 -15.79 -6.25 3.45
N LYS A 177 -16.23 -5.09 3.94
CA LYS A 177 -17.42 -4.40 3.43
C LYS A 177 -17.26 -4.03 1.95
N HIS A 178 -16.09 -3.53 1.55
CA HIS A 178 -15.80 -3.20 0.16
C HIS A 178 -15.75 -4.44 -0.74
N ALA A 179 -15.09 -5.51 -0.31
CA ALA A 179 -14.98 -6.77 -1.04
C ALA A 179 -16.34 -7.43 -1.24
N ALA A 180 -17.16 -7.51 -0.17
CA ALA A 180 -18.52 -8.05 -0.24
C ALA A 180 -19.41 -7.21 -1.16
N TRP A 181 -19.32 -5.87 -1.07
CA TRP A 181 -20.05 -4.97 -1.98
C TRP A 181 -19.63 -5.18 -3.44
N TYR A 182 -18.33 -5.28 -3.71
CA TYR A 182 -17.80 -5.47 -5.06
C TYR A 182 -18.25 -6.79 -5.68
N ILE A 183 -18.15 -7.90 -4.93
CA ILE A 183 -18.61 -9.22 -5.39
C ILE A 183 -20.11 -9.21 -5.67
N LYS A 184 -20.91 -8.60 -4.79
CA LYS A 184 -22.37 -8.45 -4.99
C LYS A 184 -22.68 -7.66 -6.27
N ARG A 185 -21.91 -6.59 -6.55
CA ARG A 185 -22.03 -5.80 -7.78
C ARG A 185 -21.68 -6.63 -9.03
N CYS A 186 -20.60 -7.41 -8.99
CA CYS A 186 -20.20 -8.29 -10.10
C CYS A 186 -21.25 -9.37 -10.36
N ARG A 187 -21.78 -10.02 -9.31
CA ARG A 187 -22.85 -11.02 -9.44
C ARG A 187 -24.10 -10.45 -10.10
N LYS A 188 -24.51 -9.23 -9.71
CA LYS A 188 -25.66 -8.54 -10.31
C LYS A 188 -25.43 -8.25 -11.80
N ARG A 189 -24.21 -7.90 -12.22
CA ARG A 189 -23.90 -7.69 -13.65
C ARG A 189 -23.99 -8.99 -14.46
N LYS A 190 -23.48 -10.11 -13.93
CA LYS A 190 -23.56 -11.42 -14.59
C LYS A 190 -25.02 -11.85 -14.81
N LEU A 191 -25.88 -11.66 -13.80
CA LEU A 191 -27.31 -11.99 -13.87
C LEU A 191 -28.13 -11.19 -14.91
N HIS A 192 -27.63 -10.06 -15.41
CA HIS A 192 -28.30 -9.23 -16.42
C HIS A 192 -27.73 -9.45 -17.84
N SER A 193 -26.68 -10.26 -17.99
CA SER A 193 -26.07 -10.59 -19.28
C SER A 193 -26.42 -12.00 -19.77
N ASP A 194 -27.08 -12.81 -18.93
CA ASP A 194 -27.75 -14.08 -19.28
C ASP A 194 -29.23 -13.81 -19.58
#